data_AF-A0A7S3T099-F1
#
_entry.id   AF-A0A7S3T099-F1
#
_cell.length_a   1.000
_cell.length_b   1.000
_cell.length_c   1.000
_cell.angle_alpha   90.00
_cell.angle_beta   90.00
_cell.angle_gamma   90.00
#
_symmetry.space_group_name_H-M   'P 1'
#
loop_
_entity.id
_entity.type
_entity.pdbx_description
1 polymer ?
#
loop_
_entity_poly.entity_id
_entity_poly.type
_entity_poly.pdbx_seq_one_letter_code
_entity_poly.pdbx_strand_id
1 'polypeptide(L)'
;MTDDDGIPDCFDCPVGSSCGGGGAPPVACSPGAFANTTGLSECFRCAGGSYQSEANAMGCLPCDKGSYCEPGASRPLPCEGGSYSDKTDLSAASQCTPAAPGHIAARGSTEQTACG
;
A
#
# COMPACT_ATOMS: atom_id res chain seq x y z
N MET A 1 26.87 1.04 -19.21
CA MET A 1 27.18 2.47 -19.30
C MET A 1 28.19 2.70 -18.21
N THR A 2 29.37 3.12 -18.59
CA THR A 2 30.51 3.30 -17.68
C THR A 2 30.74 4.80 -17.64
N ASP A 3 31.04 5.38 -16.47
CA ASP A 3 31.39 6.81 -16.37
C ASP A 3 32.63 7.12 -17.25
N ASP A 4 32.92 8.41 -17.48
CA ASP A 4 34.03 8.90 -18.32
C ASP A 4 35.40 8.26 -17.96
N ASP A 5 35.56 7.78 -16.72
CA ASP A 5 36.75 7.07 -16.23
C ASP A 5 36.79 5.55 -16.46
N GLY A 6 35.80 4.93 -17.11
CA GLY A 6 35.83 3.49 -17.37
C GLY A 6 35.55 2.60 -16.14
N ILE A 7 35.02 3.19 -15.05
CA ILE A 7 34.61 2.52 -13.81
C ILE A 7 33.10 2.20 -13.87
N PRO A 8 32.65 0.97 -13.49
CA PRO A 8 31.22 0.67 -13.42
C PRO A 8 30.55 1.69 -12.50
N ASP A 9 29.57 2.41 -13.03
CA ASP A 9 28.85 3.44 -12.29
C ASP A 9 28.22 2.80 -11.06
N CYS A 10 28.74 3.18 -9.88
CA CYS A 10 28.18 2.72 -8.63
C CYS A 10 26.97 3.59 -8.36
N PHE A 11 25.82 3.18 -8.93
CA PHE A 11 24.59 3.91 -8.71
C PHE A 11 24.27 3.96 -7.22
N ASP A 12 24.15 5.17 -6.70
CA ASP A 12 23.57 5.38 -5.38
C ASP A 12 22.13 4.87 -5.42
N CYS A 13 21.72 4.19 -4.35
CA CYS A 13 20.40 3.59 -4.27
C CYS A 13 19.57 4.42 -3.28
N PRO A 14 18.92 5.52 -3.75
CA PRO A 14 18.20 6.40 -2.87
C PRO A 14 16.92 5.76 -2.34
N VAL A 15 16.37 6.38 -1.30
CA VAL A 15 15.01 6.10 -0.83
C VAL A 15 13.99 6.27 -1.98
N GLY A 16 12.87 5.55 -1.88
CA GLY A 16 11.91 5.40 -2.96
C GLY A 16 12.32 4.43 -4.07
N SER A 17 13.53 3.86 -4.04
CA SER A 17 14.01 2.96 -5.09
C SER A 17 14.71 1.72 -4.52
N SER A 18 14.82 0.68 -5.35
CA SER A 18 15.60 -0.52 -5.10
C SER A 18 16.59 -0.81 -6.21
N CYS A 19 17.72 -1.43 -5.89
CA CYS A 19 18.81 -1.70 -6.81
C CYS A 19 19.27 -3.15 -6.65
N GLY A 20 19.25 -3.94 -7.73
CA GLY A 20 19.56 -5.38 -7.71
C GLY A 20 21.01 -5.78 -7.39
N GLY A 21 21.81 -4.89 -6.78
CA GLY A 21 23.24 -5.05 -6.56
C GLY A 21 24.08 -4.83 -7.83
N GLY A 22 25.39 -4.71 -7.66
CA GLY A 22 26.36 -4.70 -8.77
C GLY A 22 26.29 -3.49 -9.71
N GLY A 23 25.90 -2.30 -9.22
CA GLY A 23 25.77 -1.12 -10.07
C GLY A 23 24.55 -1.17 -10.99
N ALA A 24 23.48 -1.88 -10.57
CA ALA A 24 22.18 -1.76 -11.24
C ALA A 24 21.60 -0.36 -11.00
N PRO A 25 21.04 0.29 -12.03
CA PRO A 25 20.38 1.58 -11.87
C PRO A 25 19.19 1.48 -10.90
N PRO A 26 18.89 2.54 -10.13
CA PRO A 26 17.80 2.51 -9.17
C PRO A 26 16.45 2.36 -9.88
N VAL A 27 15.66 1.40 -9.42
CA VAL A 27 14.30 1.16 -9.89
C VAL A 27 13.33 1.68 -8.84
N ALA A 28 12.49 2.64 -9.23
CA ALA A 28 11.47 3.19 -8.35
C ALA A 28 10.55 2.08 -7.82
N CYS A 29 10.22 2.14 -6.53
CA CYS A 29 9.25 1.23 -5.94
C CYS A 29 7.90 1.41 -6.63
N SER A 30 7.31 0.31 -7.07
CA SER A 30 5.96 0.30 -7.63
C SER A 30 4.92 0.60 -6.56
N PRO A 31 3.72 1.09 -6.93
CA PRO A 31 2.60 1.21 -6.01
C PRO A 31 2.35 -0.08 -5.21
N GLY A 32 2.09 0.07 -3.92
CA GLY A 32 2.03 -1.00 -2.94
C GLY A 32 3.37 -1.35 -2.29
N ALA A 33 4.45 -0.67 -2.66
CA ALA A 33 5.76 -0.81 -2.06
C ALA A 33 6.43 0.55 -1.80
N PHE A 34 7.45 0.55 -0.96
CA PHE A 34 8.20 1.73 -0.56
C PHE A 34 9.67 1.38 -0.25
N ALA A 35 10.53 2.39 -0.24
CA ALA A 35 11.88 2.28 0.28
C ALA A 35 12.19 3.48 1.17
N ASN A 36 12.33 3.25 2.47
CA ASN A 36 12.63 4.30 3.45
C ASN A 36 14.12 4.36 3.83
N THR A 37 14.94 3.47 3.29
CA THR A 37 16.38 3.40 3.49
C THR A 37 17.10 3.36 2.15
N THR A 38 18.34 3.84 2.13
CA THR A 38 19.21 3.71 0.96
C THR A 38 19.79 2.30 0.87
N GLY A 39 20.35 1.96 -0.29
CA GLY A 39 21.05 0.69 -0.52
C GLY A 39 20.13 -0.53 -0.60
N LEU A 40 18.82 -0.30 -0.80
CA LEU A 40 17.83 -1.36 -0.72
C LEU A 40 17.88 -2.25 -1.97
N SER A 41 17.98 -3.56 -1.78
CA SER A 41 17.99 -4.50 -2.90
C SER A 41 16.60 -4.76 -3.50
N GLU A 42 15.56 -4.66 -2.67
CA GLU A 42 14.16 -4.84 -3.04
C GLU A 42 13.26 -3.94 -2.19
N CYS A 43 12.30 -3.26 -2.80
CA CYS A 43 11.34 -2.41 -2.09
C CYS A 43 10.53 -3.18 -1.04
N PHE A 44 10.30 -2.57 0.11
CA PHE A 44 9.42 -3.11 1.13
C PHE A 44 7.97 -3.01 0.68
N ARG A 45 7.20 -4.09 0.83
CA ARG A 45 5.75 -4.05 0.57
C ARG A 45 5.04 -3.35 1.71
N CYS A 46 3.96 -2.63 1.40
CA CYS A 46 3.05 -2.13 2.42
C CYS A 46 2.49 -3.31 3.23
N ALA A 47 2.50 -3.18 4.55
CA ALA A 47 1.88 -4.16 5.42
C ALA A 47 0.36 -4.14 5.24
N GLY A 48 -0.31 -5.26 5.55
CA GLY A 48 -1.77 -5.26 5.59
C GLY A 48 -2.27 -4.18 6.56
N GLY A 49 -3.34 -3.47 6.17
CA GLY A 49 -3.80 -2.27 6.87
C GLY A 49 -3.20 -0.98 6.31
N SER A 50 -2.29 -1.05 5.34
CA SER A 50 -1.70 0.12 4.70
C SER A 50 -1.59 -0.07 3.19
N TYR A 51 -1.54 1.03 2.45
CA TYR A 51 -1.41 1.03 1.00
C TYR A 51 -0.48 2.14 0.51
N GLN A 52 -0.08 2.08 -0.76
CA GLN A 52 0.64 3.17 -1.39
C GLN A 52 0.27 3.27 -2.87
N SER A 53 -0.35 4.37 -3.28
CA SER A 53 -0.80 4.59 -4.66
C SER A 53 0.29 5.13 -5.59
N GLU A 54 1.31 5.77 -5.03
CA GLU A 54 2.36 6.42 -5.78
C GLU A 54 3.58 5.50 -5.94
N ALA A 55 4.25 5.62 -7.07
CA ALA A 55 5.58 5.05 -7.23
C ALA A 55 6.62 5.92 -6.50
N ASN A 56 7.82 5.37 -6.31
CA ASN A 56 8.93 6.07 -5.65
C ASN A 56 8.65 6.52 -4.20
N ALA A 57 7.74 5.83 -3.53
CA ALA A 57 7.32 6.20 -2.18
C ALA A 57 8.35 5.79 -1.10
N MET A 58 8.38 6.57 -0.02
CA MET A 58 9.23 6.32 1.15
C MET A 58 8.45 5.72 2.34
N GLY A 59 7.15 5.48 2.17
CA GLY A 59 6.30 4.89 3.19
C GLY A 59 4.93 4.52 2.63
N CYS A 60 4.08 3.94 3.49
CA CYS A 60 2.70 3.59 3.17
C CYS A 60 1.73 4.44 3.98
N LEU A 61 0.54 4.64 3.42
CA LEU A 61 -0.58 5.33 4.02
C LEU A 61 -1.49 4.32 4.74
N PRO A 62 -2.09 4.67 5.88
CA PRO A 62 -3.06 3.81 6.55
C PRO A 62 -4.30 3.60 5.69
N CYS A 63 -4.94 2.44 5.82
CA CYS A 63 -6.22 2.19 5.17
C CYS A 63 -7.34 2.95 5.88
N ASP A 64 -8.04 3.81 5.17
CA ASP A 64 -9.15 4.57 5.73
C ASP A 64 -10.35 3.70 6.09
N LYS A 65 -11.19 4.23 6.99
CA LYS A 65 -12.47 3.64 7.36
C LYS A 65 -13.34 3.33 6.14
N GLY A 66 -14.17 2.29 6.27
CA GLY A 66 -14.99 1.76 5.18
C GLY A 66 -14.22 0.94 4.15
N SER A 67 -12.90 0.79 4.30
CA SER A 67 -12.05 0.02 3.39
C SER A 67 -11.07 -0.88 4.14
N TYR A 68 -10.44 -1.79 3.42
CA TYR A 68 -9.35 -2.65 3.86
C TYR A 68 -8.23 -2.68 2.81
N CYS A 69 -7.01 -2.95 3.25
CA CYS A 69 -5.81 -2.92 2.44
C CYS A 69 -5.02 -4.21 2.68
N GLU A 70 -4.97 -5.09 1.69
CA GLU A 70 -4.17 -6.31 1.76
C GLU A 70 -2.66 -6.00 1.73
N PRO A 71 -1.79 -6.92 2.15
CA PRO A 71 -0.35 -6.74 2.02
C PRO A 71 0.07 -6.42 0.58
N GLY A 72 0.80 -5.31 0.39
CA GLY A 72 1.19 -4.81 -0.93
C GLY A 72 0.08 -4.07 -1.69
N ALA A 73 -0.98 -3.62 -1.01
CA ALA A 73 -2.06 -2.88 -1.63
C ALA A 73 -1.56 -1.56 -2.24
N SER A 74 -1.89 -1.33 -3.51
CA SER A 74 -1.68 -0.04 -4.18
C SER A 74 -2.87 0.91 -4.03
N ARG A 75 -4.01 0.41 -3.52
CA ARG A 75 -5.20 1.19 -3.19
C ARG A 75 -6.00 0.50 -2.09
N PRO A 76 -6.81 1.24 -1.33
CA PRO A 76 -7.82 0.65 -0.45
C PRO A 76 -8.92 -0.06 -1.25
N LEU A 77 -9.39 -1.19 -0.74
CA LEU A 77 -10.54 -1.93 -1.23
C LEU A 77 -11.72 -1.67 -0.29
N PRO A 78 -12.88 -1.18 -0.79
CA PRO A 78 -14.01 -0.88 0.08
C PRO A 78 -14.61 -2.16 0.67
N CYS A 79 -15.16 -2.07 1.88
CA CYS A 79 -16.04 -3.10 2.42
C CYS A 79 -17.23 -3.31 1.48
N GLU A 80 -17.56 -4.57 1.20
CA GLU A 80 -18.65 -4.92 0.29
C GLU A 80 -20.01 -4.54 0.86
N GLY A 81 -21.00 -4.34 -0.02
CA GLY A 81 -22.37 -4.00 0.39
C GLY A 81 -22.93 -5.03 1.38
N GLY A 82 -23.60 -4.54 2.42
CA GLY A 82 -24.03 -5.35 3.57
C GLY A 82 -22.98 -5.44 4.69
N SER A 83 -21.83 -4.78 4.54
CA SER A 83 -20.82 -4.61 5.59
C SER A 83 -20.29 -3.18 5.62
N TYR A 84 -19.74 -2.78 6.77
CA TYR A 84 -19.19 -1.45 7.02
C TYR A 84 -17.97 -1.53 7.95
N SER A 85 -17.19 -0.46 8.05
CA SER A 85 -16.14 -0.36 9.07
C SER A 85 -15.90 1.09 9.49
N ASP A 86 -15.96 1.37 10.79
CA ASP A 86 -15.57 2.65 11.38
C ASP A 86 -14.07 2.71 11.73
N LYS A 87 -13.37 1.57 11.64
CA LYS A 87 -11.96 1.43 11.99
C LYS A 87 -11.05 1.67 10.79
N THR A 88 -9.85 2.19 11.07
CA THR A 88 -8.73 2.28 10.14
C THR A 88 -7.89 1.01 10.17
N ASP A 89 -6.95 0.90 9.23
CA ASP A 89 -5.89 -0.13 9.22
C ASP A 89 -6.39 -1.56 9.05
N LEU A 90 -7.57 -1.75 8.44
CA LEU A 90 -8.08 -3.09 8.14
C LEU A 90 -7.19 -3.75 7.08
N SER A 91 -6.80 -4.99 7.34
CA SER A 91 -5.93 -5.76 6.45
C SER A 91 -6.66 -6.74 5.55
N ALA A 92 -7.95 -6.99 5.79
CA ALA A 92 -8.75 -7.95 5.03
C ALA A 92 -10.25 -7.64 5.08
N ALA A 93 -10.99 -8.08 4.05
CA ALA A 93 -12.44 -7.95 3.96
C ALA A 93 -13.19 -8.59 5.15
N SER A 94 -12.63 -9.65 5.74
CA SER A 94 -13.21 -10.34 6.90
C SER A 94 -13.22 -9.49 8.17
N GLN A 95 -12.50 -8.37 8.19
CA GLN A 95 -12.50 -7.40 9.29
C GLN A 95 -13.60 -6.34 9.12
N CYS A 96 -14.30 -6.30 7.97
CA CYS A 96 -15.51 -5.50 7.81
C CYS A 96 -16.63 -6.06 8.68
N THR A 97 -17.37 -5.18 9.34
CA THR A 97 -18.48 -5.53 10.23
C THR A 97 -19.75 -5.73 9.40
N PRO A 98 -20.41 -6.90 9.46
CA PRO A 98 -21.70 -7.10 8.80
C PRO A 98 -22.77 -6.16 9.34
N ALA A 99 -23.66 -5.67 8.46
CA ALA A 99 -24.84 -4.93 8.87
C ALA A 99 -25.76 -5.83 9.70
N ALA A 100 -26.35 -5.26 10.76
CA ALA A 100 -27.31 -5.96 11.60
C ALA A 100 -28.61 -6.25 10.82
N PRO A 101 -29.41 -7.23 11.25
CA PRO A 101 -30.74 -7.44 10.69
C PRO A 101 -31.57 -6.15 10.68
N GLY A 102 -32.25 -5.88 9.56
CA GLY A 102 -33.02 -4.64 9.39
C GLY A 102 -32.17 -3.39 9.16
N HIS A 103 -30.88 -3.54 8.82
CA HIS A 103 -30.01 -2.44 8.43
C HIS A 103 -29.38 -2.67 7.05
N ILE A 104 -29.00 -1.59 6.39
CA ILE A 104 -28.22 -1.57 5.16
C ILE A 104 -26.89 -0.88 5.37
N ALA A 105 -25.86 -1.36 4.68
CA ALA A 105 -24.58 -0.68 4.55
C ALA A 105 -24.20 -0.66 3.07
N ALA A 106 -24.01 0.53 2.51
CA ALA A 106 -23.53 0.68 1.15
C ALA A 106 -22.06 0.23 1.03
N ARG A 107 -21.60 -0.07 -0.19
CA ARG A 107 -20.18 -0.36 -0.45
C ARG A 107 -19.32 0.82 0.02
N GLY A 108 -18.31 0.54 0.82
CA GLY A 108 -17.44 1.57 1.41
C GLY A 108 -18.06 2.34 2.59
N SER A 109 -19.19 1.87 3.13
CA SER A 109 -19.83 2.55 4.25
C SER A 109 -18.99 2.45 5.51
N THR A 110 -19.00 3.53 6.30
CA THR A 110 -18.36 3.56 7.62
C THR A 110 -19.33 3.23 8.75
N GLU A 111 -20.61 3.13 8.41
CA GLU A 111 -21.73 2.96 9.35
C GLU A 111 -22.85 2.14 8.68
N GLN A 112 -23.86 1.74 9.46
CA GLN A 112 -25.06 1.08 8.95
C GLN A 112 -26.29 1.97 9.15
N THR A 113 -27.27 1.85 8.25
CA THR A 113 -28.52 2.64 8.28
C THR A 113 -29.70 1.69 8.47
N ALA A 114 -30.62 1.98 9.39
CA ALA A 114 -31.81 1.17 9.61
C ALA A 114 -32.76 1.22 8.39
N CYS A 115 -33.39 0.10 8.06
CA CYS A 115 -34.49 0.03 7.12
C CYS A 115 -35.73 0.69 7.74
N GLY A 116 -36.38 1.58 6.99
CA GLY A 116 -37.63 2.24 7.37
C GLY A 116 -38.88 1.45 7.01
#